data_AF-A0A2E4LHI2-F1
#
_entry.id   AF-A0A2E4LHI2-F1
#
_cell.length_a   1.000
_cell.length_b   1.000
_cell.length_c   1.000
_cell.angle_alpha   90.00
_cell.angle_beta   90.00
_cell.angle_gamma   90.00
#
_symmetry.space_group_name_H-M   'P 1'
#
loop_
_entity.id
_entity.type
_entity.pdbx_description
1 polymer ?
#
loop_
_entity_poly.entity_id
_entity_poly.type
_entity_poly.pdbx_seq_one_letter_code
_entity_poly.pdbx_strand_id
1 'polypeptide(L)'
;MVKSTLLASILLSSFSYAAQDLESIKQQFLGDYELVSYVSFSEDGSERDMGYIGRLSYDRFGNMAGLGMPIDLPSRAEESSERTIGGFGYWGKVSWDLDVGTVTHHVVGSPMVPGWVGGDNVRHFEFIEDDLLALSIKNAQGRITGTLTWRRLK
;
A
#
# COMPACT_ATOMS: atom_id res chain seq x y z
N MET A 1 -46.96 -44.39 10.93
CA MET A 1 -45.57 -44.47 11.40
C MET A 1 -44.81 -43.31 10.77
N VAL A 2 -44.17 -42.47 11.58
CA VAL A 2 -43.65 -41.13 11.23
C VAL A 2 -42.19 -41.23 10.76
N LYS A 3 -41.75 -40.20 10.00
CA LYS A 3 -40.37 -39.71 9.79
C LYS A 3 -39.65 -40.33 8.57
N SER A 4 -38.88 -39.61 7.77
CA SER A 4 -38.21 -38.32 8.00
C SER A 4 -37.87 -37.68 6.65
N THR A 5 -38.20 -36.40 6.46
CA THR A 5 -37.68 -35.56 5.39
C THR A 5 -36.35 -34.98 5.87
N LEU A 6 -35.23 -35.34 5.24
CA LEU A 6 -33.95 -34.71 5.54
C LEU A 6 -33.81 -33.44 4.69
N LEU A 7 -33.96 -32.28 5.33
CA LEU A 7 -33.53 -30.99 4.77
C LEU A 7 -32.00 -30.95 4.80
N ALA A 8 -31.36 -30.86 3.65
CA ALA A 8 -29.95 -30.52 3.51
C ALA A 8 -29.85 -29.16 2.81
N SER A 9 -29.69 -28.09 3.59
CA SER A 9 -29.48 -26.69 3.16
C SER A 9 -29.04 -25.96 4.45
N ILE A 10 -27.99 -25.13 4.59
CA ILE A 10 -27.14 -24.32 3.72
C ILE A 10 -25.84 -24.07 4.53
N LEU A 11 -24.66 -24.27 3.95
CA LEU A 11 -23.37 -23.80 4.52
C LEU A 11 -22.60 -22.90 3.53
N LEU A 12 -23.30 -22.21 2.63
CA LEU A 12 -22.70 -21.35 1.59
C LEU A 12 -22.63 -19.85 1.96
N SER A 13 -23.09 -19.44 3.14
CA SER A 13 -23.29 -18.01 3.44
C SER A 13 -22.00 -17.25 3.78
N SER A 14 -20.99 -17.90 4.36
CA SER A 14 -19.81 -17.20 4.91
C SER A 14 -18.81 -16.76 3.84
N PHE A 15 -18.65 -17.54 2.76
CA PHE A 15 -17.72 -17.19 1.67
C PHE A 15 -18.17 -15.96 0.88
N SER A 16 -19.48 -15.74 0.79
CA SER A 16 -20.05 -14.64 0.02
C SER A 16 -19.77 -13.28 0.67
N TYR A 17 -19.75 -13.22 2.00
CA TYR A 17 -19.53 -11.98 2.76
C TYR A 17 -18.06 -11.53 2.69
N ALA A 18 -17.11 -12.44 2.96
CA ALA A 18 -15.68 -12.12 2.88
C ALA A 18 -15.23 -11.74 1.45
N ALA A 19 -15.80 -12.37 0.43
CA ALA A 19 -15.54 -12.01 -0.97
C ALA A 19 -16.12 -10.62 -1.32
N GLN A 20 -17.30 -10.28 -0.78
CA GLN A 20 -17.92 -8.97 -0.95
C GLN A 20 -17.13 -7.87 -0.23
N ASP A 21 -16.61 -8.15 0.97
CA ASP A 21 -15.74 -7.24 1.72
C ASP A 21 -14.43 -6.99 0.96
N LEU A 22 -13.78 -8.05 0.44
CA LEU A 22 -12.56 -7.91 -0.35
C LEU A 22 -12.76 -7.09 -1.62
N GLU A 23 -13.85 -7.32 -2.35
CA GLU A 23 -14.13 -6.53 -3.54
C GLU A 23 -14.38 -5.06 -3.19
N SER A 24 -15.11 -4.77 -2.11
CA SER A 24 -15.33 -3.40 -1.64
C SER A 24 -14.02 -2.68 -1.31
N ILE A 25 -13.08 -3.36 -0.64
CA ILE A 25 -11.76 -2.83 -0.31
C ILE A 25 -10.94 -2.61 -1.58
N LYS A 26 -10.92 -3.56 -2.51
CA LYS A 26 -10.24 -3.39 -3.80
C LYS A 26 -10.76 -2.16 -4.54
N GLN A 27 -12.08 -1.98 -4.60
CA GLN A 27 -12.69 -0.79 -5.21
C GLN A 27 -12.26 0.50 -4.52
N GLN A 28 -12.17 0.52 -3.19
CA GLN A 28 -11.63 1.67 -2.46
C GLN A 28 -10.15 1.93 -2.75
N PHE A 29 -9.34 0.93 -3.13
CA PHE A 29 -7.94 1.16 -3.53
C PHE A 29 -7.79 1.69 -4.96
N LEU A 30 -8.77 1.51 -5.85
CA LEU A 30 -8.60 1.84 -7.27
C LEU A 30 -8.41 3.34 -7.52
N GLY A 31 -7.39 3.68 -8.30
CA GLY A 31 -7.15 5.04 -8.75
C GLY A 31 -5.70 5.46 -8.65
N ASP A 32 -5.48 6.72 -8.97
CA ASP A 32 -4.19 7.38 -8.88
C ASP A 32 -4.17 8.30 -7.66
N TYR A 33 -3.00 8.42 -7.03
CA TYR A 33 -2.82 9.14 -5.78
C TYR A 33 -1.59 10.05 -5.85
N GLU A 34 -1.65 11.15 -5.11
CA GLU A 34 -0.50 12.00 -4.79
C GLU A 34 -0.07 11.80 -3.33
N LEU A 35 1.24 11.86 -3.08
CA LEU A 35 1.76 11.81 -1.72
C LEU A 35 1.46 13.13 -1.01
N VAL A 36 0.77 13.06 0.13
CA VAL A 36 0.51 14.20 1.02
C VAL A 36 1.63 14.36 2.04
N SER A 37 2.08 13.25 2.64
CA SER A 37 3.17 13.26 3.62
C SER A 37 3.87 11.92 3.68
N TYR A 38 5.15 11.94 4.08
CA TYR A 38 5.89 10.75 4.48
C TYR A 38 6.63 11.04 5.78
N VAL A 39 6.14 10.46 6.88
CA VAL A 39 6.74 10.59 8.21
C VAL A 39 7.47 9.31 8.57
N SER A 40 8.68 9.43 9.10
CA SER A 40 9.41 8.34 9.76
C SER A 40 9.35 8.49 11.28
N PHE A 41 9.31 7.37 12.00
CA PHE A 41 9.26 7.34 13.46
C PHE A 41 10.51 6.66 14.03
N SER A 42 11.28 7.41 14.81
CA SER A 42 12.48 6.92 15.50
C SER A 42 12.12 5.97 16.65
N GLU A 43 13.10 5.28 17.25
CA GLU A 43 12.88 4.37 18.39
C GLU A 43 12.26 5.06 19.62
N ASP A 44 12.60 6.33 19.85
CA ASP A 44 12.05 7.16 20.93
C ASP A 44 10.66 7.73 20.61
N GLY A 45 10.10 7.40 19.44
CA GLY A 45 8.81 7.91 18.97
C GLY A 45 8.87 9.29 18.31
N SER A 46 10.06 9.91 18.19
CA SER A 46 10.19 11.18 17.48
C SER A 46 9.81 11.06 16.01
N GLU A 47 9.03 12.02 15.54
CA GLU A 47 8.59 12.12 14.16
C GLU A 47 9.58 12.93 13.33
N ARG A 48 9.81 12.49 12.11
CA ARG A 48 10.55 13.25 11.10
C ARG A 48 9.84 13.16 9.76
N ASP A 49 9.43 14.32 9.24
CA ASP A 49 9.01 14.44 7.85
C ASP A 49 10.22 14.16 6.94
N MET A 50 10.04 13.23 6.02
CA MET A 50 11.06 12.80 5.08
C MET A 50 11.22 13.78 3.91
N GLY A 51 10.25 14.68 3.67
CA GLY A 51 10.31 15.70 2.63
C GLY A 51 10.22 15.13 1.22
N TYR A 52 9.21 14.29 0.95
CA TYR A 52 9.04 13.59 -0.32
C TYR A 52 7.81 14.08 -1.10
N ILE A 53 7.90 13.99 -2.42
CA ILE A 53 6.76 13.99 -3.34
C ILE A 53 6.65 12.62 -4.00
N GLY A 54 5.44 12.21 -4.41
CA GLY A 54 5.25 10.89 -4.98
C GLY A 54 3.91 10.67 -5.67
N ARG A 55 3.85 9.56 -6.39
CA ARG A 55 2.65 9.02 -7.05
C ARG A 55 2.49 7.55 -6.68
N LEU A 56 1.24 7.15 -6.51
CA LEU A 56 0.85 5.76 -6.28
C LEU A 56 -0.38 5.47 -7.14
N SER A 57 -0.45 4.29 -7.74
CA SER A 57 -1.60 3.86 -8.51
C SER A 57 -1.95 2.42 -8.22
N TYR A 58 -3.25 2.12 -8.23
CA TYR A 58 -3.79 0.77 -8.22
C TYR A 58 -4.81 0.63 -9.35
N ASP A 59 -4.67 -0.41 -10.16
CA ASP A 59 -5.56 -0.66 -11.29
C ASP A 59 -6.52 -1.83 -11.04
N ARG A 60 -7.57 -1.89 -11.87
CA ARG A 60 -8.59 -2.95 -11.83
C ARG A 60 -8.07 -4.35 -12.17
N PHE A 61 -6.83 -4.46 -12.65
CA PHE A 61 -6.20 -5.73 -13.04
C PHE A 61 -5.28 -6.28 -11.94
N GLY A 62 -5.32 -5.67 -10.75
CA GLY A 62 -4.52 -6.07 -9.60
C GLY A 62 -3.05 -5.73 -9.76
N ASN A 63 -2.72 -4.66 -10.49
CA ASN A 63 -1.38 -4.08 -10.51
C ASN A 63 -1.33 -2.81 -9.67
N MET A 64 -0.12 -2.48 -9.23
CA MET A 64 0.17 -1.20 -8.62
C MET A 64 1.52 -0.65 -9.08
N ALA A 65 1.66 0.67 -9.14
CA ALA A 65 2.94 1.36 -9.31
C ALA A 65 3.11 2.47 -8.26
N GLY A 66 4.32 2.59 -7.69
CA GLY A 66 4.61 3.51 -6.60
C GLY A 66 5.96 4.15 -6.83
N LEU A 67 5.99 5.47 -6.82
CA LEU A 67 7.22 6.23 -6.97
C LEU A 67 7.21 7.46 -6.07
N GLY A 68 8.39 7.85 -5.62
CA GLY A 68 8.56 9.05 -4.83
C GLY A 68 10.01 9.48 -4.83
N MET A 69 10.22 10.79 -4.68
CA MET A 69 11.55 11.36 -4.56
C MET A 69 11.58 12.47 -3.51
N PRO A 70 12.73 12.71 -2.89
CA PRO A 70 12.92 13.89 -2.07
C PRO A 70 12.62 15.17 -2.86
N ILE A 71 11.97 16.15 -2.22
CA ILE A 71 11.59 17.43 -2.84
C ILE A 71 12.81 18.22 -3.31
N ASP A 72 13.92 18.10 -2.58
CA ASP A 72 15.20 18.78 -2.86
C ASP A 72 16.08 18.05 -3.89
N LEU A 73 15.64 16.88 -4.43
CA LEU A 73 16.44 16.10 -5.37
C LEU A 73 16.79 16.88 -6.65
N PRO A 74 15.89 17.70 -7.25
CA PRO A 74 16.24 18.52 -8.41
C PRO A 74 17.40 19.49 -8.13
N SER A 75 17.36 20.23 -7.01
CA SER A 75 18.44 21.17 -6.64
C SER A 75 19.77 20.45 -6.41
N ARG A 76 19.75 19.29 -5.74
CA ARG A 76 20.95 18.45 -5.58
C ARG A 76 21.49 17.90 -6.89
N ALA A 77 20.64 17.70 -7.90
CA ALA A 77 21.06 17.29 -9.23
C ALA A 77 21.73 18.45 -10.01
N GLU A 78 21.26 19.68 -9.84
CA GLU A 78 21.86 20.88 -10.45
C GLU A 78 23.27 21.16 -9.92
N GLU A 79 23.53 20.83 -8.65
CA GLU A 79 24.81 21.06 -7.98
C GLU A 79 25.84 19.93 -8.21
N SER A 80 25.47 18.87 -8.94
CA SER A 80 26.29 17.68 -9.15
C SER A 80 26.74 17.55 -10.61
N SER A 81 28.01 17.16 -10.82
CA SER A 81 28.52 16.74 -12.13
C SER A 81 28.24 15.26 -12.45
N GLU A 82 27.78 14.50 -11.46
CA GLU A 82 27.40 13.09 -11.59
C GLU A 82 25.88 12.91 -11.51
N ARG A 83 25.40 11.75 -11.98
CA ARG A 83 23.97 11.40 -11.91
C ARG A 83 23.53 11.26 -10.45
N THR A 84 22.75 12.23 -9.96
CA THR A 84 22.10 12.17 -8.65
C THR A 84 20.90 11.21 -8.70
N ILE A 85 20.90 10.20 -7.83
CA ILE A 85 19.82 9.20 -7.69
C ILE A 85 19.26 9.32 -6.27
N GLY A 86 17.93 9.36 -6.12
CA GLY A 86 17.30 9.39 -4.81
C GLY A 86 15.81 9.11 -4.88
N GLY A 87 15.27 8.48 -3.83
CA GLY A 87 13.88 8.08 -3.76
C GLY A 87 13.65 6.62 -4.12
N PHE A 88 12.43 6.30 -4.54
CA PHE A 88 12.00 4.96 -4.90
C PHE A 88 11.10 4.98 -6.13
N GLY A 89 11.08 3.88 -6.86
CA GLY A 89 10.17 3.66 -7.97
C GLY A 89 10.05 2.16 -8.19
N TYR A 90 8.84 1.63 -8.13
CA TYR A 90 8.58 0.19 -8.28
C TYR A 90 7.17 -0.10 -8.78
N TRP A 91 6.98 -1.29 -9.33
CA TRP A 91 5.67 -1.78 -9.76
C TRP A 91 5.55 -3.29 -9.56
N GLY A 92 4.31 -3.78 -9.58
CA GLY A 92 4.04 -5.21 -9.49
C GLY A 92 2.58 -5.54 -9.26
N LYS A 93 2.33 -6.76 -8.77
CA LYS A 93 1.00 -7.20 -8.36
C LYS A 93 0.68 -6.72 -6.95
N VAL A 94 -0.62 -6.66 -6.64
CA VAL A 94 -1.10 -6.30 -5.30
C VAL A 94 -2.06 -7.35 -4.76
N SER A 95 -1.96 -7.62 -3.45
CA SER A 95 -2.90 -8.44 -2.70
C SER A 95 -3.26 -7.79 -1.37
N TRP A 96 -4.33 -8.27 -0.74
CA TRP A 96 -4.84 -7.73 0.53
C TRP A 96 -5.11 -8.87 1.50
N ASP A 97 -4.80 -8.61 2.78
CA ASP A 97 -5.19 -9.44 3.92
C ASP A 97 -6.06 -8.55 4.84
N LEU A 98 -7.36 -8.85 4.88
CA LEU A 98 -8.32 -8.04 5.63
C LEU A 98 -8.33 -8.37 7.12
N ASP A 99 -7.93 -9.58 7.51
CA ASP A 99 -7.87 -9.97 8.92
C ASP A 99 -6.74 -9.22 9.63
N VAL A 100 -5.64 -8.97 8.90
CA VAL A 100 -4.47 -8.22 9.40
C VAL A 100 -4.53 -6.73 9.04
N GLY A 101 -5.37 -6.35 8.07
CA GLY A 101 -5.48 -4.98 7.56
C GLY A 101 -4.23 -4.55 6.77
N THR A 102 -3.77 -5.41 5.85
CA THR A 102 -2.58 -5.14 5.03
C THR A 102 -2.84 -5.20 3.54
N VAL A 103 -2.07 -4.39 2.82
CA VAL A 103 -1.90 -4.45 1.37
C VAL A 103 -0.45 -4.82 1.10
N THR A 104 -0.23 -5.80 0.23
CA THR A 104 1.10 -6.29 -0.12
C THR A 104 1.40 -5.98 -1.58
N HIS A 105 2.49 -5.27 -1.81
CA HIS A 105 2.99 -4.97 -3.15
C HIS A 105 4.07 -6.00 -3.51
N HIS A 106 3.76 -6.89 -4.45
CA HIS A 106 4.66 -7.93 -4.94
C HIS A 106 5.56 -7.36 -6.03
N VAL A 107 6.79 -6.98 -5.67
CA VAL A 107 7.65 -6.14 -6.52
C VAL A 107 8.19 -6.92 -7.71
N VAL A 108 7.83 -6.51 -8.92
CA VAL A 108 8.29 -7.09 -10.19
C VAL A 108 9.38 -6.25 -10.84
N GLY A 109 9.36 -4.93 -10.64
CA GLY A 109 10.41 -4.03 -11.11
C GLY A 109 10.67 -2.89 -10.15
N SER A 110 11.93 -2.48 -10.04
CA SER A 110 12.39 -1.38 -9.19
C SER A 110 13.72 -0.80 -9.70
N PRO A 111 13.70 0.17 -10.64
CA PRO A 111 14.92 0.69 -11.27
C PRO A 111 15.84 1.42 -10.29
N MET A 112 15.29 1.99 -9.22
CA MET A 112 16.06 2.76 -8.24
C MET A 112 16.59 1.89 -7.10
N VAL A 113 15.90 0.78 -6.82
CA VAL A 113 16.27 -0.16 -5.75
C VAL A 113 16.13 -1.60 -6.26
N PRO A 114 17.03 -2.08 -7.15
CA PRO A 114 16.89 -3.37 -7.81
C PRO A 114 16.76 -4.56 -6.86
N GLY A 115 17.35 -4.48 -5.66
CA GLY A 115 17.26 -5.51 -4.63
C GLY A 115 15.85 -5.75 -4.07
N TRP A 116 14.87 -4.90 -4.39
CA TRP A 116 13.47 -5.13 -4.02
C TRP A 116 12.76 -6.13 -4.95
N VAL A 117 13.28 -6.38 -6.16
CA VAL A 117 12.63 -7.26 -7.13
C VAL A 117 12.53 -8.68 -6.58
N GLY A 118 11.33 -9.26 -6.66
CA GLY A 118 10.99 -10.58 -6.10
C GLY A 118 10.61 -10.55 -4.62
N GLY A 119 10.69 -9.38 -3.96
CA GLY A 119 10.28 -9.19 -2.58
C GLY A 119 8.87 -8.61 -2.43
N ASP A 120 8.39 -8.63 -1.20
CA ASP A 120 7.08 -8.11 -0.81
C ASP A 120 7.22 -6.83 0.03
N ASN A 121 6.53 -5.78 -0.42
CA ASN A 121 6.37 -4.54 0.31
C ASN A 121 5.01 -4.55 1.02
N VAL A 122 4.99 -5.01 2.27
CA VAL A 122 3.77 -5.05 3.10
C VAL A 122 3.50 -3.68 3.71
N ARG A 123 2.25 -3.22 3.66
CA ARG A 123 1.79 -1.96 4.27
C ARG A 123 0.51 -2.21 5.05
N HIS A 124 0.39 -1.61 6.23
CA HIS A 124 -0.88 -1.55 6.95
C HIS A 124 -1.66 -0.35 6.45
N PHE A 125 -2.88 -0.58 5.96
CA PHE A 125 -3.67 0.47 5.35
C PHE A 125 -4.75 0.99 6.30
N GLU A 126 -5.04 2.29 6.16
CA GLU A 126 -6.14 2.96 6.83
C GLU A 126 -6.73 4.00 5.88
N PHE A 127 -8.03 3.93 5.62
CA PHE A 127 -8.77 4.98 4.93
C PHE A 127 -9.19 6.02 5.96
N ILE A 128 -8.52 7.17 5.96
CA ILE A 128 -8.76 8.25 6.94
C ILE A 128 -10.03 9.04 6.54
N GLU A 129 -10.15 9.31 5.25
CA GLU A 129 -11.29 9.97 4.60
C GLU A 129 -11.52 9.30 3.23
N ASP A 130 -12.58 9.67 2.50
CA ASP A 130 -12.91 9.06 1.21
C ASP A 130 -11.76 9.14 0.17
N ASP A 131 -10.97 10.21 0.23
CA ASP A 131 -9.82 10.45 -0.64
C ASP A 131 -8.46 10.36 0.06
N LEU A 132 -8.38 10.01 1.35
CA LEU A 132 -7.11 9.90 2.09
C LEU A 132 -6.82 8.46 2.55
N LEU A 133 -5.69 7.93 2.07
CA LEU A 133 -5.17 6.60 2.38
C LEU A 133 -3.83 6.71 3.10
N ALA A 134 -3.73 6.21 4.33
CA ALA A 134 -2.46 6.01 5.03
C ALA A 134 -1.94 4.59 4.79
N LEU A 135 -0.65 4.49 4.46
CA LEU A 135 0.09 3.23 4.33
C LEU A 135 1.26 3.23 5.31
N SER A 136 1.13 2.44 6.37
CA SER A 136 2.11 2.36 7.45
C SER A 136 3.03 1.15 7.31
N ILE A 137 4.31 1.36 7.63
CA ILE A 137 5.36 0.34 7.66
C ILE A 137 5.56 -0.10 9.10
N LYS A 138 5.42 -1.39 9.39
CA LYS A 138 5.70 -1.95 10.71
C LYS A 138 6.99 -2.76 10.69
N ASN A 139 7.78 -2.67 11.75
CA ASN A 139 8.92 -3.56 11.97
C ASN A 139 8.44 -4.94 12.48
N ALA A 140 9.37 -5.87 12.69
CA ALA A 140 9.06 -7.23 13.15
C ALA A 140 8.35 -7.28 14.53
N GLN A 141 8.46 -6.23 15.34
CA GLN A 141 7.80 -6.10 16.63
C GLN A 141 6.41 -5.44 16.52
N GLY A 142 5.95 -5.13 15.31
CA GLY A 142 4.66 -4.48 15.07
C GLY A 142 4.67 -2.96 15.31
N ARG A 143 5.83 -2.35 15.55
CA ARG A 143 5.97 -0.90 15.73
C ARG A 143 5.93 -0.19 14.39
N ILE A 144 5.14 0.87 14.28
CA ILE A 144 5.14 1.73 13.09
C ILE A 144 6.48 2.48 13.01
N THR A 145 7.15 2.37 11.88
CA THR A 145 8.46 3.00 11.59
C THR A 145 8.35 4.08 10.52
N GLY A 146 7.25 4.12 9.79
CA GLY A 146 6.89 5.23 8.93
C GLY A 146 5.48 5.09 8.40
N THR A 147 4.89 6.22 8.02
CA THR A 147 3.57 6.30 7.41
C THR A 147 3.64 7.23 6.21
N LEU A 148 3.12 6.74 5.09
CA LEU A 148 2.92 7.53 3.88
C LEU A 148 1.43 7.78 3.72
N THR A 149 1.02 9.05 3.72
CA THR A 149 -0.38 9.45 3.51
C THR A 149 -0.56 9.91 2.07
N TRP A 150 -1.57 9.37 1.40
CA TRP A 150 -1.82 9.54 -0.02
C TRP A 150 -3.21 10.11 -0.23
N ARG A 151 -3.32 11.11 -1.11
CA ARG A 151 -4.60 11.65 -1.55
C ARG A 151 -4.97 11.09 -2.91
N ARG A 152 -6.16 10.53 -3.05
CA ARG A 152 -6.70 10.08 -4.34
C ARG A 152 -6.96 11.30 -5.24
N LEU A 153 -6.53 11.20 -6.48
CA LEU A 153 -6.85 12.17 -7.52
C LEU A 153 -8.31 12.00 -7.96
N LYS A 154 -8.93 13.12 -8.34
CA LYS A 154 -10.33 13.19 -8.81
C LYS A 154 -10.37 13.25 -10.33
#